data_AF-A0A382HG50-F1
#
_entry.id   AF-A0A382HG50-F1
#
_cell.length_a   1.000
_cell.length_b   1.000
_cell.length_c   1.000
_cell.angle_alpha   90.00
_cell.angle_beta   90.00
_cell.angle_gamma   90.00
#
_symmetry.space_group_name_H-M   'P 1'
#
loop_
_entity.id
_entity.type
_entity.pdbx_description
1 polymer ?
#
loop_
_entity_poly.entity_id
_entity_poly.type
_entity_poly.pdbx_seq_one_letter_code
_entity_poly.pdbx_strand_id
1 'polypeptide(L)' 'VDLIRGKNANTAIAELGLLRNRAAQPVLKVLQSALANADQKDPEADIDEFRILRAFVDEGRTMKRYRPRAMGR' A
#
# COMPACT_ATOMS: atom_id res chain seq x y z
N VAL A 1 -0.45 6.95 2.01
CA VAL A 1 0.21 6.40 0.80
C VAL A 1 1.18 7.41 0.18
N ASP A 2 0.96 8.71 0.38
CA ASP A 2 1.84 9.74 -0.17
C ASP A 2 3.29 9.66 0.34
N LEU A 3 3.51 9.13 1.54
CA LEU A 3 4.85 8.94 2.13
C LEU A 3 5.80 8.16 1.21
N ILE A 4 5.32 7.13 0.53
CA ILE A 4 6.15 6.24 -0.30
C ILE A 4 6.22 6.67 -1.77
N ARG A 5 5.43 7.70 -2.16
CA ARG A 5 5.36 8.15 -3.54
C ARG A 5 6.69 8.78 -3.95
N GLY A 6 7.26 8.33 -5.07
CA GLY A 6 8.52 8.83 -5.58
C GLY A 6 9.76 8.35 -4.82
N LYS A 7 9.63 7.41 -3.87
CA LYS A 7 10.78 6.80 -3.16
C LYS A 7 11.22 5.50 -3.85
N ASN A 8 12.45 5.09 -3.56
CA ASN A 8 12.96 3.78 -3.95
C ASN A 8 12.22 2.67 -3.19
N ALA A 9 12.10 1.51 -3.83
CA ALA A 9 11.38 0.36 -3.30
C ALA A 9 11.90 -0.07 -1.92
N ASN A 10 13.22 -0.19 -1.77
CA ASN A 10 13.85 -0.61 -0.51
C ASN A 10 13.61 0.38 0.63
N THR A 11 13.74 1.67 0.37
CA THR A 11 13.46 2.71 1.37
C THR A 11 11.98 2.70 1.77
N ALA A 12 11.07 2.54 0.81
CA ALA A 12 9.65 2.45 1.08
C ALA A 12 9.28 1.22 1.93
N ILE A 13 9.91 0.07 1.70
CA ILE A 13 9.72 -1.15 2.50
C ILE A 13 10.16 -0.91 3.95
N ALA A 14 11.35 -0.34 4.15
CA ALA A 14 11.88 -0.07 5.48
C ALA A 14 10.99 0.90 6.26
N GLU A 15 10.55 1.99 5.62
CA GLU A 15 9.65 2.96 6.25
C GLU A 15 8.30 2.35 6.60
N LEU A 16 7.68 1.61 5.68
CA LEU A 16 6.39 0.96 5.94
C LEU A 16 6.47 -0.10 7.03
N GLY A 17 7.61 -0.78 7.18
CA GLY A 17 7.83 -1.77 8.24
C GLY A 17 7.92 -1.16 9.65
N LEU A 18 8.43 0.07 9.75
CA LEU A 18 8.60 0.79 11.02
C LEU A 18 7.40 1.69 11.37
N LEU A 19 6.56 2.01 10.38
CA LEU A 19 5.45 2.92 10.55
C LEU A 19 4.39 2.35 11.52
N ARG A 20 4.12 3.06 12.62
CA ARG A 20 3.00 2.75 13.55
C ARG A 20 1.65 3.15 12.96
N ASN A 21 1.26 2.54 11.84
CA ASN A 21 -0.04 2.70 11.23
C ASN A 21 -0.57 1.35 10.76
N ARG A 22 -1.82 1.02 11.11
CA ARG A 22 -2.47 -0.24 10.68
C ARG A 22 -2.56 -0.36 9.15
N ALA A 23 -2.65 0.76 8.44
CA ALA A 23 -2.68 0.78 6.98
C ALA A 23 -1.32 0.45 6.33
N ALA A 24 -0.22 0.45 7.10
CA ALA A 24 1.11 0.16 6.55
C ALA A 24 1.24 -1.30 6.09
N GLN A 25 0.72 -2.23 6.88
CA GLN A 25 0.79 -3.67 6.60
C GLN A 25 0.13 -4.08 5.27
N PRO A 26 -1.11 -3.69 4.94
CA PRO A 26 -1.69 -4.01 3.64
C PRO A 26 -0.96 -3.34 2.47
N VAL A 27 -0.48 -2.10 2.64
CA VAL A 27 0.28 -1.40 1.60
C VAL A 27 1.63 -2.08 1.34
N LEU A 28 2.33 -2.50 2.40
CA LEU A 28 3.59 -3.23 2.30
C LEU A 28 3.43 -4.53 1.51
N LYS A 29 2.35 -5.29 1.79
CA LYS A 29 2.04 -6.53 1.06
C LYS A 29 1.84 -6.27 -0.43
N VAL A 30 1.12 -5.21 -0.79
CA VAL A 30 0.90 -4.84 -2.21
C VAL A 30 2.22 -4.43 -2.88
N LEU A 31 3.06 -3.66 -2.18
CA LEU A 31 4.37 -3.26 -2.71
C LEU A 31 5.27 -4.47 -2.96
N GLN A 32 5.35 -5.42 -2.01
CA GLN A 32 6.11 -6.66 -2.18
C GLN A 32 5.60 -7.51 -3.35
N SER A 33 4.27 -7.61 -3.49
CA SER A 33 3.67 -8.31 -4.64
C SER A 33 3.99 -7.62 -5.97
N ALA A 34 4.02 -6.29 -6.00
CA ALA A 34 4.38 -5.54 -7.21
C ALA A 34 5.84 -5.76 -7.61
N LEU A 35 6.76 -5.83 -6.64
CA LEU A 35 8.18 -6.14 -6.90
C LEU A 35 8.35 -7.58 -7.41
N ALA A 36 7.68 -8.55 -6.79
CA ALA A 36 7.71 -9.95 -7.26
C ALA A 36 7.16 -10.08 -8.69
N ASN A 37 6.11 -9.33 -9.04
CA ASN A 37 5.58 -9.31 -10.39
C ASN A 37 6.55 -8.65 -11.40
N ALA A 38 7.32 -7.65 -10.97
CA ALA A 38 8.32 -7.00 -11.80
C ALA A 38 9.50 -7.94 -12.07
N ASP A 39 10.02 -8.58 -11.01
CA ASP A 39 11.08 -9.60 -11.06
C ASP A 39 10.70 -10.78 -11.97
N GLN A 40 9.47 -11.31 -11.84
CA GLN A 40 9.00 -12.38 -12.72
C GLN A 40 8.94 -11.97 -14.21
N LYS A 41 8.67 -10.70 -14.49
CA LYS A 41 8.53 -10.19 -15.86
C LYS A 41 9.90 -9.95 -16.50
N ASP A 42 10.86 -9.48 -15.73
CA ASP A 42 12.22 -9.21 -16.17
C ASP A 42 13.23 -9.65 -15.10
N PRO A 43 13.67 -10.92 -15.13
CA PRO A 43 14.55 -11.49 -14.11
C PRO A 43 15.98 -10.91 -14.11
N GLU A 44 16.35 -10.18 -15.17
CA GLU A 44 17.64 -9.50 -15.26
C GLU A 44 17.58 -8.07 -14.70
N ALA A 45 16.39 -7.55 -14.41
CA ALA A 45 16.22 -6.23 -13.85
C ALA A 45 16.62 -6.20 -12.37
N ASP A 46 17.41 -5.19 -11.99
CA ASP A 46 17.80 -4.99 -10.61
C ASP A 46 16.63 -4.43 -9.79
N ILE A 47 16.20 -5.22 -8.80
CA ILE A 47 15.09 -4.88 -7.90
C ILE A 47 15.42 -3.62 -7.08
N ASP A 48 16.70 -3.38 -6.79
CA ASP A 48 17.16 -2.29 -5.95
C ASP A 48 17.02 -0.92 -6.63
N GLU A 49 16.95 -0.89 -7.96
CA GLU A 49 16.75 0.31 -8.75
C GLU A 49 15.26 0.70 -8.90
N PHE A 50 14.33 -0.16 -8.49
CA PHE A 50 12.90 0.13 -8.66
C PHE A 50 12.44 1.31 -7.82
N ARG A 51 11.65 2.18 -8.46
CA ARG A 51 11.09 3.38 -7.85
C ARG A 51 9.57 3.43 -7.98
N ILE A 52 8.91 3.88 -6.92
CA ILE A 52 7.46 4.03 -6.89
C ILE A 52 7.09 5.31 -7.65
N LEU A 53 6.74 5.18 -8.92
CA LEU A 53 6.36 6.31 -9.77
C LEU A 53 5.03 6.95 -9.34
N ARG A 54 4.01 6.13 -9.12
CA ARG A 54 2.67 6.58 -8.74
C ARG A 54 2.04 5.59 -7.76
N ALA A 55 1.28 6.11 -6.80
CA ALA A 55 0.51 5.31 -5.85
C ALA A 55 -0.81 6.05 -5.57
N PHE A 56 -1.91 5.31 -5.61
CA PHE A 56 -3.27 5.86 -5.51
C PHE A 56 -4.08 5.08 -4.47
N VAL A 57 -5.11 5.74 -3.92
CA VAL A 57 -6.08 5.16 -2.99
C VAL A 57 -7.44 5.63 -3.42
N ASP A 58 -8.27 4.68 -3.85
CA ASP A 58 -9.63 4.94 -4.30
C ASP A 58 -10.64 4.34 -3.31
N GLU A 59 -11.87 4.85 -3.34
CA GLU A 59 -12.93 4.34 -2.47
C GLU A 59 -13.45 2.98 -2.95
N GLY A 60 -13.72 2.10 -1.99
CA GLY A 60 -14.37 0.82 -2.22
C GLY A 60 -15.88 0.87 -1.99
N ARG A 61 -16.55 -0.25 -2.27
CA ARG A 61 -17.98 -0.39 -1.96
C ARG A 61 -18.23 -0.23 -0.46
N THR A 62 -19.08 0.74 -0.10
CA THR A 62 -19.48 0.96 1.29
C THR A 62 -20.69 0.11 1.65
N MET A 63 -20.59 -0.67 2.74
CA MET A 63 -21.74 -1.38 3.31
C MET A 63 -22.54 -0.46 4.23
N LYS A 64 -23.84 -0.30 3.96
CA LYS A 64 -24.73 0.46 4.85
C LYS A 64 -25.07 -0.38 6.09
N ARG A 65 -24.95 0.21 7.29
CA ARG A 65 -25.36 -0.41 8.55
C ARG A 65 -26.29 0.53 9.31
N TYR A 66 -27.35 -0.03 9.90
CA TYR A 66 -28.22 0.71 10.82
C TYR A 66 -27.66 0.63 12.24
N ARG A 67 -27.65 1.75 12.96
CA ARG A 67 -27.26 1.79 14.37
C ARG A 67 -28.32 2.58 15.15
N PRO A 68 -29.09 1.94 16.04
CA PRO A 68 -30.10 2.64 16.82
C PRO A 68 -29.47 3.68 17.76
N ARG A 69 -30.23 4.74 18.02
CA ARG A 69 -29.94 5.92 18.85
C ARG A 69 -31.17 6.23 19.71
N ALA A 70 -30.97 7.06 20.74
CA ALA A 70 -32.02 7.41 21.69
C ALA A 70 -33.25 8.04 20.99
N MET A 71 -34.43 7.82 21.58
CA MET A 71 -35.73 8.30 21.10
C MET A 71 -36.09 7.81 19.68
N GLY A 72 -35.94 6.50 19.41
CA GLY A 72 -36.42 5.87 18.16
C GLY A 72 -35.62 6.25 16.90
N ARG A 73 -34.33 6.58 17.05
CA ARG A 73 -33.42 6.96 15.96
C ARG A 73 -32.32 5.91 15.77
#